data_AF-A0A951AR97-F1
#
_entry.id   AF-A0A951AR97-F1
#
_cell.length_a   1.000
_cell.length_b   1.000
_cell.length_c   1.000
_cell.angle_alpha   90.00
_cell.angle_beta   90.00
_cell.angle_gamma   90.00
#
_symmetry.space_group_name_H-M   'P 1'
#
loop_
_entity.id
_entity.type
_entity.pdbx_description
1 polymer ?
#
loop_
_entity_poly.entity_id
_entity_poly.type
_entity_poly.pdbx_seq_one_letter_code
_entity_poly.pdbx_strand_id
1 'polypeptide(L)'
;MKHLSELLNTEFGNSPTAKRAQVRNEILVRGDEILAELAKGWSASAIWKVLTKNKEIACSYKTFVAHVRRLQVKAPANVAATPKKEKNFAWNPTPNKEDLI
;
A
#
# COMPACT_ATOMS: atom_id res chain seq x y z
N MET A 1 -34.21 7.65 -14.06
CA MET A 1 -33.24 6.52 -14.00
C MET A 1 -32.64 6.52 -12.61
N LYS A 2 -32.65 5.38 -11.90
CA LYS A 2 -32.03 5.31 -10.55
C LYS A 2 -30.50 5.37 -10.71
N HIS A 3 -29.83 6.10 -9.82
CA HIS A 3 -28.36 6.15 -9.83
C HIS A 3 -27.79 4.80 -9.38
N LEU A 4 -26.63 4.40 -9.91
CA LEU A 4 -25.97 3.15 -9.53
C LEU A 4 -25.71 3.06 -8.01
N SER A 5 -25.44 4.19 -7.36
CA SER A 5 -25.30 4.29 -5.89
C SER A 5 -26.58 3.91 -5.15
N GLU A 6 -27.75 4.29 -5.65
CA GLU A 6 -29.06 3.96 -5.06
C GLU A 6 -29.39 2.48 -5.21
N LEU A 7 -29.06 1.88 -6.35
CA LEU A 7 -29.21 0.44 -6.58
C LEU A 7 -28.31 -0.36 -5.63
N LEU A 8 -27.03 0.03 -5.51
CA LEU A 8 -26.08 -0.63 -4.61
C LEU A 8 -26.46 -0.48 -3.14
N ASN A 9 -26.98 0.69 -2.72
CA ASN A 9 -27.48 0.88 -1.36
C ASN A 9 -28.73 0.05 -1.05
N THR A 10 -29.60 -0.13 -2.03
CA THR A 10 -30.81 -0.96 -1.88
C THR A 10 -30.46 -2.44 -1.70
N GLU A 11 -29.53 -2.94 -2.53
CA GLU A 11 -29.12 -4.36 -2.52
C GLU A 11 -28.15 -4.71 -1.38
N PHE A 12 -27.25 -3.79 -1.04
CA PHE A 12 -26.11 -4.08 -0.16
C PHE A 12 -25.93 -3.09 0.99
N GLY A 13 -26.84 -2.14 1.22
CA GLY A 13 -26.63 -1.03 2.16
C GLY A 13 -26.16 -1.44 3.57
N ASN A 14 -26.61 -2.61 4.07
CA ASN A 14 -26.17 -3.17 5.35
C ASN A 14 -25.25 -4.39 5.24
N SER A 15 -24.90 -4.81 4.03
CA SER A 15 -24.06 -5.99 3.79
C SER A 15 -22.61 -5.73 4.26
N PRO A 16 -21.96 -6.74 4.89
CA PRO A 16 -20.53 -6.68 5.18
C PRO A 16 -19.68 -6.40 3.94
N THR A 17 -20.15 -6.81 2.75
CA THR A 17 -19.46 -6.61 1.47
C THR A 17 -19.44 -5.14 1.06
N ALA A 18 -20.55 -4.41 1.23
CA ALA A 18 -20.62 -2.99 0.94
C ALA A 18 -19.69 -2.18 1.87
N LYS A 19 -19.69 -2.49 3.16
CA LYS A 19 -18.79 -1.84 4.13
C LYS A 19 -17.31 -2.01 3.76
N ARG A 20 -16.92 -3.22 3.30
CA ARG A 20 -15.55 -3.48 2.83
C ARG A 20 -15.23 -2.69 1.55
N ALA A 21 -16.17 -2.62 0.62
CA ALA A 21 -16.00 -1.85 -0.62
C ALA A 21 -15.88 -0.34 -0.35
N GLN A 22 -16.68 0.19 0.58
CA GLN A 22 -16.61 1.58 1.02
C GLN A 22 -15.24 1.91 1.61
N VAL A 23 -14.77 1.13 2.60
CA VAL A 23 -13.45 1.31 3.21
C VAL A 23 -12.33 1.25 2.17
N ARG A 24 -12.43 0.31 1.22
CA ARG A 24 -11.47 0.23 0.12
C ARG A 24 -11.47 1.51 -0.71
N ASN A 25 -12.65 2.07 -1.01
CA ASN A 25 -12.78 3.27 -1.83
C ASN A 25 -12.24 4.51 -1.09
N GLU A 26 -12.55 4.67 0.20
CA GLU A 26 -12.01 5.75 1.04
C GLU A 26 -10.48 5.79 1.01
N ILE A 27 -9.83 4.63 1.09
CA ILE A 27 -8.37 4.51 1.02
C ILE A 27 -7.86 4.76 -0.42
N LEU A 28 -8.60 4.30 -1.44
CA LEU A 28 -8.20 4.43 -2.84
C LEU A 28 -8.21 5.89 -3.30
N VAL A 29 -9.22 6.66 -2.90
CA VAL A 29 -9.35 8.09 -3.23
C VAL A 29 -8.13 8.88 -2.76
N ARG A 30 -7.54 8.50 -1.62
CA ARG A 30 -6.34 9.13 -1.05
C ARG A 30 -5.06 8.34 -1.31
N GLY A 31 -5.12 7.37 -2.21
CA GLY A 31 -4.01 6.46 -2.46
C GLY A 31 -2.73 7.19 -2.85
N ASP A 32 -2.85 8.18 -3.72
CA ASP A 32 -1.71 8.97 -4.22
C ASP A 32 -1.08 9.84 -3.11
N GLU A 33 -1.90 10.49 -2.28
CA GLU A 33 -1.44 11.25 -1.11
C GLU A 33 -0.70 10.36 -0.12
N ILE A 34 -1.26 9.19 0.20
CA ILE A 34 -0.64 8.24 1.13
C ILE A 34 0.71 7.75 0.58
N LEU A 35 0.80 7.46 -0.70
CA LEU A 35 2.05 7.06 -1.34
C LEU A 35 3.08 8.19 -1.34
N ALA A 36 2.66 9.44 -1.57
CA ALA A 36 3.53 10.60 -1.50
C ALA A 36 4.09 10.83 -0.09
N GLU A 37 3.26 10.72 0.95
CA GLU A 37 3.72 10.85 2.34
C GLU A 37 4.65 9.69 2.76
N LEU A 38 4.40 8.47 2.27
CA LEU A 38 5.32 7.34 2.47
C LEU A 38 6.67 7.60 1.79
N ALA A 39 6.68 8.17 0.59
CA ALA A 39 7.92 8.51 -0.13
C ALA A 39 8.73 9.60 0.59
N LYS A 40 8.07 10.50 1.33
CA LYS A 40 8.73 11.49 2.22
C LYS A 40 9.32 10.88 3.49
N GLY A 41 9.12 9.58 3.73
CA GLY A 41 9.67 8.86 4.88
C GLY A 41 8.75 8.78 6.10
N TRP A 42 7.48 9.20 5.98
CA TRP A 42 6.53 9.05 7.09
C TRP A 42 6.16 7.59 7.31
N SER A 43 5.96 7.22 8.58
CA SER A 43 5.45 5.88 8.90
C SER A 43 3.95 5.75 8.56
N ALA A 44 3.55 4.58 8.06
CA ALA A 44 2.14 4.27 7.81
C ALA A 44 1.25 4.43 9.06
N SER A 45 1.82 4.23 10.26
CA SER A 45 1.13 4.45 11.54
C SER A 45 0.83 5.93 11.79
N ALA A 46 1.78 6.82 11.51
CA ALA A 46 1.57 8.26 11.64
C ALA A 46 0.49 8.76 10.67
N ILE A 47 0.58 8.33 9.41
CA ILE A 47 -0.42 8.67 8.37
C ILE A 47 -1.81 8.19 8.81
N TRP A 48 -1.94 6.92 9.23
CA TRP A 48 -3.21 6.39 9.72
C TRP A 48 -3.77 7.17 10.90
N LYS A 49 -2.95 7.52 11.90
CA LYS A 49 -3.40 8.30 13.06
C LYS A 49 -3.96 9.66 12.65
N VAL A 50 -3.33 10.35 11.70
CA VAL A 50 -3.81 11.65 11.20
C VAL A 50 -5.14 11.48 10.46
N LEU A 51 -5.22 10.54 9.52
CA LEU A 51 -6.43 10.28 8.74
C LEU A 51 -7.63 9.87 9.62
N THR A 52 -7.39 9.04 10.64
CA THR A 52 -8.45 8.65 11.60
C THR A 52 -8.84 9.80 12.51
N LYS A 53 -7.89 10.63 12.98
CA LYS A 53 -8.19 11.81 13.81
C LYS A 53 -9.07 12.81 13.06
N ASN A 54 -8.84 12.99 11.76
CA ASN A 54 -9.63 13.85 10.90
C ASN A 54 -10.97 13.23 10.45
N LYS A 55 -11.28 12.00 10.90
CA LYS A 55 -12.47 11.22 10.51
C LYS A 55 -12.56 10.93 9.00
N GLU A 56 -11.41 10.86 8.33
CA GLU A 56 -11.34 10.67 6.88
C GLU A 56 -11.36 9.19 6.49
N ILE A 57 -10.98 8.31 7.43
CA ILE A 57 -11.06 6.86 7.29
C ILE A 57 -11.68 6.25 8.55
N ALA A 58 -12.63 5.34 8.37
CA ALA A 58 -13.29 4.63 9.47
C ALA A 58 -12.66 3.27 9.80
N CYS A 59 -11.54 2.92 9.16
CA CYS A 59 -10.98 1.57 9.21
C CYS A 59 -9.87 1.38 10.25
N SER A 60 -9.72 0.13 10.71
CA SER A 60 -8.62 -0.27 11.60
C SER A 60 -7.25 -0.12 10.92
N TYR A 61 -6.20 0.12 11.71
CA TYR A 61 -4.83 0.19 11.21
C TYR A 61 -4.41 -1.05 10.40
N LYS A 62 -4.83 -2.25 10.83
CA LYS A 62 -4.54 -3.51 10.11
C LYS A 62 -5.14 -3.50 8.70
N THR A 63 -6.38 -3.03 8.57
CA THR A 63 -7.08 -2.91 7.28
C THR A 63 -6.40 -1.88 6.38
N PHE A 64 -6.03 -0.73 6.97
CA PHE A 64 -5.32 0.34 6.28
C PHE A 64 -4.00 -0.16 5.68
N VAL A 65 -3.11 -0.75 6.50
CA VAL A 65 -1.81 -1.26 6.04
C VAL A 65 -1.97 -2.31 4.94
N ALA A 66 -2.96 -3.20 5.05
CA ALA A 66 -3.21 -4.21 4.02
C ALA A 66 -3.59 -3.58 2.67
N HIS A 67 -4.35 -2.49 2.67
CA HIS A 67 -4.72 -1.77 1.45
C HIS A 67 -3.55 -0.95 0.92
N VAL A 68 -2.82 -0.24 1.77
CA VAL A 68 -1.62 0.53 1.39
C VAL A 68 -0.57 -0.37 0.75
N ARG A 69 -0.31 -1.57 1.29
CA ARG A 69 0.59 -2.55 0.65
C ARG A 69 0.12 -2.94 -0.75
N ARG A 70 -1.19 -3.11 -0.95
CA ARG A 70 -1.73 -3.40 -2.30
C ARG A 70 -1.58 -2.22 -3.24
N LEU A 71 -1.69 -0.98 -2.74
CA LEU A 71 -1.44 0.22 -3.53
C LEU A 71 0.02 0.30 -3.96
N GLN A 72 0.97 0.04 -3.05
CA GLN A 72 2.40 0.01 -3.37
C GLN A 72 2.75 -1.04 -4.43
N VAL A 73 2.13 -2.22 -4.39
CA VAL A 73 2.34 -3.28 -5.40
C VAL A 73 1.73 -2.93 -6.75
N LYS A 74 0.62 -2.17 -6.76
CA LYS A 74 -0.07 -1.75 -7.98
C LYS A 74 0.47 -0.47 -8.59
N ALA A 75 1.18 0.35 -7.83
CA ALA A 75 1.84 1.53 -8.35
C ALA A 75 2.80 1.08 -9.47
N PRO A 76 2.69 1.62 -10.71
CA PRO A 76 3.62 1.29 -11.76
C PRO A 76 5.02 1.62 -11.24
N ALA A 77 5.93 0.66 -11.37
CA ALA A 77 7.26 0.63 -10.75
C ALA A 77 8.23 1.69 -11.29
N ASN A 78 7.81 2.95 -11.38
CA ASN A 78 8.72 4.07 -11.53
C ASN A 78 9.07 4.57 -10.14
N VAL A 79 10.36 4.57 -9.86
CA VAL A 79 11.01 5.17 -8.69
C VAL A 79 11.00 4.33 -7.40
N ALA A 80 11.55 3.11 -7.49
CA ALA A 80 12.44 2.64 -6.43
C ALA A 80 13.51 1.77 -7.10
N ALA A 81 14.73 2.28 -7.22
CA ALA A 81 15.88 1.47 -7.58
C ALA A 81 16.07 0.42 -6.49
N THR A 82 15.46 -0.75 -6.66
CA THR A 82 15.81 -1.94 -5.90
C THR A 82 17.28 -2.21 -6.19
N PRO A 83 18.17 -2.25 -5.18
CA PRO A 83 19.51 -2.72 -5.41
C PRO A 83 19.36 -4.16 -5.92
N LYS A 84 19.82 -4.38 -7.15
CA LYS A 84 19.91 -5.72 -7.74
C LYS A 84 20.70 -6.55 -6.74
N LYS A 85 20.02 -7.49 -6.08
CA LYS A 85 20.70 -8.46 -5.23
C LYS A 85 21.47 -9.36 -6.19
N GLU A 86 22.71 -8.98 -6.48
CA GLU A 86 23.62 -9.82 -7.26
C GLU A 86 23.78 -11.13 -6.50
N LYS A 87 23.26 -12.21 -7.09
CA LYS A 87 23.35 -13.56 -6.53
C LYS A 87 24.75 -14.18 -6.76
N ASN A 88 25.74 -13.36 -7.08
CA ASN A 88 27.04 -13.82 -7.57
C ASN A 88 28.10 -13.92 -6.47
N PHE A 89 27.73 -13.79 -5.19
CA PHE A 89 28.63 -14.13 -4.10
C PHE A 89 28.69 -15.66 -3.93
N ALA A 90 29.61 -16.29 -4.66
CA ALA A 90 30.02 -17.67 -4.42
C ALA A 90 31.27 -17.66 -3.54
N TRP A 91 31.13 -18.12 -2.28
CA TRP A 91 32.29 -18.32 -1.40
C TRP A 91 33.17 -19.44 -1.98
N ASN A 92 34.30 -19.07 -2.57
CA ASN A 92 35.30 -20.02 -3.07
C ASN A 92 36.34 -20.27 -1.96
N PRO A 93 36.40 -21.46 -1.36
CA PRO A 93 37.33 -21.77 -0.26
C PRO A 93 38.81 -21.81 -0.69
N THR A 94 39.09 -21.80 -2.00
CA THR A 94 40.43 -21.64 -2.57
C THR A 94 40.44 -20.39 -3.47
N PRO A 95 40.78 -19.21 -2.93
CA PRO A 95 40.89 -18.00 -3.74
C PRO A 95 42.00 -18.15 -4.77
N ASN A 96 41.76 -17.67 -6.00
CA ASN A 96 42.82 -17.63 -7.01
C ASN A 96 43.81 -16.53 -6.63
N LYS A 97 45.09 -16.70 -6.95
CA LYS A 97 46.15 -15.73 -6.60
C LYS A 97 45.92 -14.34 -7.23
N GLU A 98 45.11 -14.26 -8.27
CA GLU A 98 44.74 -13.03 -8.96
C GLU A 98 43.69 -12.20 -8.20
N ASP A 99 43.00 -12.78 -7.21
CA ASP A 99 41.99 -12.08 -6.38
C ASP A 99 42.61 -11.40 -5.13
N LEU A 100 43.92 -11.54 -4.93
CA LEU A 100 44.69 -11.02 -3.78
C LEU A 100 45.52 -9.78 -4.15
N ILE A 101 44.92 -8.81 -4.84
CA ILE A 101 45.56 -7.52 -5.21
C ILE A 101 45.14 -6.41 -4.25
#